data_AF-A0A8J2PI83-F1
#
_entry.id   AF-A0A8J2PI83-F1
#
_cell.length_a   1.000
_cell.length_b   1.000
_cell.length_c   1.000
_cell.angle_alpha   90.00
_cell.angle_beta   90.00
_cell.angle_gamma   90.00
#
_symmetry.space_group_name_H-M   'P 1'
#
loop_
_entity.id
_entity.type
_entity.pdbx_description
1 polymer ?
#
loop_
_entity_poly.entity_id
_entity_poly.type
_entity_poly.pdbx_seq_one_letter_code
_entity_poly.pdbx_strand_id
1 'polypeptide(L)'
;MFKLETVTRCSNVDLISRTSDLLYKSTNGESYFRQVTILLPSNWATSNCTGLEQEVLTATYQTGSSADMTLTGDHPVFIDKPWTLQYGPCGVAGKKISIPVSFLNADNELR
;
A
#
# COMPACT_ATOMS: atom_id res chain seq x y z
N MET A 1 -5.62 10.04 3.57
CA MET A 1 -4.19 9.88 3.27
C MET A 1 -3.90 8.43 3.50
N PHE A 2 -3.49 7.67 2.48
CA PHE A 2 -3.27 6.23 2.61
C PHE A 2 -1.79 5.96 2.83
N LYS A 3 -1.50 5.24 3.90
CA LYS A 3 -0.14 4.90 4.32
C LYS A 3 0.12 3.42 4.08
N LEU A 4 1.16 3.14 3.30
CA LEU A 4 1.57 1.79 2.88
C LEU A 4 2.92 1.42 3.49
N GLU A 5 3.09 0.14 3.83
CA GLU A 5 4.40 -0.44 4.16
C GLU A 5 4.76 -1.49 3.12
N THR A 6 5.83 -1.30 2.35
CA THR A 6 6.20 -2.24 1.28
C THR A 6 7.43 -3.05 1.65
N VAL A 7 7.36 -4.38 1.49
CA VAL A 7 8.53 -5.26 1.38
C VAL A 7 8.67 -5.68 -0.09
N THR A 8 9.53 -5.03 -0.89
CA THR A 8 10.44 -5.59 -1.93
C THR A 8 10.91 -4.50 -2.90
N ARG A 9 12.20 -4.56 -3.29
CA ARG A 9 12.96 -3.77 -4.28
C ARG A 9 12.16 -2.71 -5.07
N CYS A 10 12.00 -1.54 -4.46
CA CYS A 10 12.26 -0.24 -5.07
C CYS A 10 12.20 -0.12 -6.61
N SER A 11 11.01 -0.33 -7.18
CA SER A 11 10.49 0.22 -8.45
C SER A 11 8.96 0.42 -8.41
N ASN A 12 8.37 0.57 -7.21
CA ASN A 12 6.92 0.47 -6.99
C ASN A 12 6.15 1.80 -7.05
N VAL A 13 6.82 2.94 -7.27
CA VAL A 13 6.13 4.23 -7.47
C VAL A 13 5.22 4.18 -8.70
N ASP A 14 5.69 3.54 -9.77
CA ASP A 14 4.91 3.33 -10.99
C ASP A 14 3.67 2.47 -10.75
N LEU A 15 3.76 1.47 -9.86
CA LEU A 15 2.62 0.62 -9.51
C LEU A 15 1.54 1.42 -8.78
N ILE A 16 1.92 2.25 -7.81
CA ILE A 16 0.99 3.10 -7.06
C ILE A 16 0.34 4.13 -8.00
N SER A 17 1.12 4.73 -8.89
CA SER A 17 0.61 5.67 -9.89
C SER A 17 -0.40 5.02 -10.84
N ARG A 18 -0.06 3.86 -11.41
CA ARG A 18 -0.97 3.08 -12.27
C ARG A 18 -2.24 2.65 -11.54
N THR A 19 -2.10 2.23 -10.28
CA THR A 19 -3.26 1.85 -9.44
C THR A 19 -4.18 3.03 -9.19
N SER A 20 -3.62 4.22 -8.95
CA SER A 20 -4.41 5.46 -8.78
C SER A 20 -5.22 5.79 -10.03
N ASP A 21 -4.61 5.70 -11.21
CA ASP A 21 -5.28 5.92 -12.49
C ASP A 21 -6.37 4.87 -12.77
N LEU A 22 -6.09 3.60 -12.49
CA LEU A 22 -7.08 2.52 -12.60
C LEU A 22 -8.26 2.74 -11.65
N LEU A 23 -8.01 3.15 -10.40
CA LEU A 23 -9.06 3.46 -9.43
C LEU A 23 -9.92 4.62 -9.91
N TYR A 24 -9.30 5.69 -10.41
CA TYR A 24 -10.01 6.83 -10.97
C TYR A 24 -10.93 6.43 -12.12
N LYS A 25 -10.42 5.66 -13.08
CA LYS A 25 -11.22 5.16 -14.21
C LYS A 25 -12.34 4.23 -13.77
N SER A 26 -12.05 3.29 -12.87
CA SER A 26 -13.01 2.29 -12.40
C SER A 26 -14.14 2.88 -11.56
N THR A 27 -13.89 4.04 -10.94
CA THR A 27 -14.87 4.78 -10.14
C THR A 27 -15.50 5.95 -10.92
N ASN A 28 -15.36 5.99 -12.25
CA ASN A 28 -15.86 7.08 -13.09
C ASN A 28 -15.41 8.48 -12.63
N GLY A 29 -14.20 8.57 -12.09
CA GLY A 29 -13.58 9.80 -11.63
C GLY A 29 -13.84 10.15 -10.16
N GLU A 30 -14.51 9.30 -9.38
CA GLU A 30 -14.87 9.62 -8.00
C GLU A 30 -13.73 9.44 -6.99
N SER A 31 -12.74 8.59 -7.29
CA SER A 31 -11.69 8.25 -6.31
C SER A 31 -10.32 8.06 -6.94
N TYR A 32 -9.28 8.62 -6.30
CA TYR A 32 -7.88 8.44 -6.69
C TYR A 32 -6.96 8.61 -5.47
N PHE A 33 -5.73 8.14 -5.57
CA PHE A 33 -4.73 8.40 -4.54
C PHE A 33 -4.18 9.81 -4.68
N ARG A 34 -4.59 10.70 -3.77
CA ARG A 34 -4.11 12.09 -3.75
C ARG A 34 -2.69 12.23 -3.21
N GLN A 35 -2.37 11.51 -2.13
CA GLN A 35 -1.06 11.51 -1.49
C GLN A 35 -0.83 10.15 -0.84
N VAL A 36 0.36 9.60 -1.08
CA VAL A 36 0.79 8.31 -0.56
C VAL A 36 2.12 8.51 0.17
N THR A 37 2.21 7.94 1.36
CA THR A 37 3.46 7.89 2.13
C THR A 37 3.81 6.43 2.35
N ILE A 38 5.04 6.07 1.97
CA ILE A 38 5.56 4.72 2.11
C ILE A 38 6.54 4.71 3.26
N LEU A 39 6.31 3.84 4.24
CA LEU A 39 7.31 3.57 5.27
C LEU A 39 8.25 2.47 4.81
N LEU A 40 9.56 2.76 4.90
CA LEU A 40 10.63 1.82 4.61
C LEU A 40 11.41 1.54 5.89
N PRO A 41 11.87 0.30 6.11
CA PRO A 41 12.79 -0.01 7.20
C PRO A 41 14.08 0.81 7.12
N SER A 42 14.62 1.20 8.28
CA SER A 42 15.82 2.06 8.38
C SER A 42 17.10 1.44 7.81
N ASN A 43 17.14 0.11 7.72
CA ASN A 43 18.28 -0.65 7.19
C ASN A 43 18.25 -0.84 5.66
N TRP A 44 17.27 -0.26 4.96
CA TRP A 44 17.16 -0.39 3.51
C TRP A 44 18.00 0.66 2.76
N ALA A 45 18.66 0.23 1.69
CA ALA A 45 19.36 1.15 0.79
C ALA A 45 18.34 1.95 -0.03
N THR A 46 18.09 3.18 0.40
CA THR A 46 17.10 4.11 -0.19
C THR A 46 17.48 4.62 -1.57
N SER A 47 18.76 4.53 -1.95
CA SER A 47 19.30 4.99 -3.24
C SER A 47 18.63 4.35 -4.45
N ASN A 48 18.06 3.15 -4.29
CA ASN A 48 17.36 2.45 -5.37
C ASN A 48 15.86 2.76 -5.39
N CYS A 49 15.32 3.37 -4.32
CA CYS A 49 13.89 3.59 -4.05
C CYS A 49 13.41 4.96 -4.48
N THR A 50 14.28 5.93 -4.31
CA THR A 50 14.07 7.27 -4.80
C THR A 50 14.75 7.33 -6.16
N GLY A 51 13.96 7.31 -7.24
CA GLY A 51 14.39 8.01 -8.45
C GLY A 51 14.90 9.37 -8.00
N LEU A 52 16.09 9.75 -8.46
CA LEU A 52 16.83 10.95 -8.09
C LEU A 52 15.83 12.09 -7.77
N GLU A 53 15.91 12.67 -6.56
CA GLU A 53 15.14 13.83 -6.05
C GLU A 53 13.98 13.62 -5.07
N GLN A 54 13.66 12.41 -4.58
CA GLN A 54 12.70 12.29 -3.46
C GLN A 54 13.39 12.36 -2.09
N GLU A 55 13.03 13.36 -1.27
CA GLU A 55 13.48 13.45 0.12
C GLU A 55 12.96 12.26 0.93
N VAL A 56 13.87 11.38 1.33
CA VAL A 56 13.57 10.36 2.33
C VAL A 56 13.57 11.03 3.69
N LEU A 57 12.38 11.35 4.18
CA LEU A 57 12.20 11.89 5.52
C LEU A 57 12.23 10.76 6.55
N THR A 58 12.96 10.97 7.64
CA THR A 58 12.92 10.06 8.79
C THR A 58 11.53 10.10 9.41
N ALA A 59 10.85 8.95 9.44
CA ALA A 59 9.56 8.81 10.09
C ALA A 59 9.69 9.08 11.61
N THR A 60 9.02 10.13 12.10
CA THR A 60 9.04 10.52 13.52
C THR A 60 7.90 9.90 14.32
N TYR A 61 6.68 9.93 13.77
CA TYR A 61 5.47 9.39 14.41
C TYR A 61 4.87 8.20 13.67
N GLN A 62 5.31 7.97 12.45
CA GLN A 62 4.73 6.97 11.58
C GLN A 62 5.34 5.59 11.89
N THR A 63 4.49 4.66 12.33
CA THR A 63 4.84 3.26 12.61
C THR A 63 4.03 2.32 11.73
N GLY A 64 4.43 1.05 11.64
CA GLY A 64 3.63 0.05 10.92
C GLY A 64 2.28 -0.28 11.54
N SER A 65 2.18 -0.13 12.86
CA SER A 65 0.92 -0.22 13.58
C SER A 65 -0.08 0.88 13.22
N SER A 66 0.40 2.00 12.67
CA SER A 66 -0.40 3.16 12.24
C SER A 66 -0.51 3.27 10.73
N ALA A 67 -0.22 2.21 9.98
CA ALA A 67 -0.44 2.17 8.54
C ALA A 67 -1.89 1.78 8.23
N ASP A 68 -2.51 2.47 7.26
CA ASP A 68 -3.85 2.12 6.80
C ASP A 68 -3.84 0.79 6.05
N MET A 69 -2.72 0.50 5.36
CA MET A 69 -2.49 -0.73 4.62
C MET A 69 -1.15 -1.36 5.00
N THR A 70 -1.16 -2.65 5.31
CA THR A 70 0.06 -3.40 5.64
C THR A 70 0.22 -4.60 4.71
N LEU A 71 1.43 -4.81 4.21
CA LEU A 71 1.78 -6.05 3.53
C LEU A 71 2.05 -7.16 4.54
N THR A 72 1.35 -8.28 4.39
CA THR A 72 1.43 -9.41 5.32
C THR A 72 1.73 -10.72 4.61
N GLY A 73 1.94 -11.80 5.37
CA GLY A 73 1.78 -13.14 4.82
C GLY A 73 0.31 -13.48 4.56
N ASP A 74 0.09 -14.69 4.04
CA ASP A 74 -1.23 -15.22 3.75
C ASP A 74 -2.09 -15.33 5.01
N HIS A 75 -3.37 -14.98 4.88
CA HIS A 75 -4.31 -15.09 5.98
C HIS A 75 -4.82 -16.54 6.10
N PRO A 76 -4.98 -17.12 7.30
CA PRO A 76 -5.43 -18.51 7.46
C PRO A 76 -6.79 -18.81 6.78
N VAL A 77 -7.66 -17.80 6.69
CA VAL A 77 -9.02 -17.92 6.12
C VAL A 77 -9.12 -17.32 4.72
N PHE A 78 -8.41 -16.21 4.46
CA PHE A 78 -8.53 -15.48 3.19
C PHE A 78 -7.40 -15.85 2.21
N ILE A 79 -6.45 -16.68 2.65
CA ILE A 79 -5.30 -17.18 1.91
C ILE A 79 -4.51 -16.01 1.31
N ASP A 80 -4.54 -15.88 -0.01
CA ASP A 80 -3.84 -14.87 -0.81
C ASP A 80 -4.69 -13.61 -1.05
N LYS A 81 -5.90 -13.53 -0.49
CA LYS A 81 -6.80 -12.39 -0.73
C LYS A 81 -6.58 -11.25 0.28
N PRO A 82 -6.62 -9.99 -0.19
CA PRO A 82 -6.69 -8.83 0.69
C PRO A 82 -7.93 -8.90 1.59
N TRP A 83 -7.79 -8.41 2.82
CA TRP A 83 -8.89 -8.37 3.79
C TRP A 83 -8.85 -7.09 4.63
N THR A 84 -10.00 -6.71 5.18
CA THR A 84 -10.15 -5.48 5.95
C THR A 84 -10.70 -5.75 7.35
N LEU A 85 -10.31 -4.90 8.31
CA LEU A 85 -10.92 -4.84 9.63
C LEU A 85 -11.79 -3.58 9.71
N GLN A 86 -13.10 -3.72 9.53
CA GLN A 86 -14.03 -2.59 9.36
C GLN A 86 -15.31 -2.68 10.21
N TYR A 87 -15.25 -3.14 11.46
CA TYR A 87 -16.42 -3.27 12.34
C TYR A 87 -17.01 -1.92 12.83
N GLY A 88 -16.61 -0.79 12.24
CA GLY A 88 -17.11 0.54 12.60
C GLY A 88 -18.45 0.88 11.92
N PRO A 89 -19.14 1.94 12.39
CA PRO A 89 -20.36 2.41 11.73
C PRO A 89 -20.05 3.01 10.35
N CYS A 90 -21.08 3.16 9.52
CA CYS A 90 -20.96 3.83 8.23
C CYS A 90 -20.35 5.23 8.38
N GLY A 91 -19.47 5.62 7.45
CA GLY A 91 -18.78 6.90 7.47
C GLY A 91 -17.54 6.96 8.37
N VAL A 92 -17.22 5.88 9.10
CA VAL A 92 -15.97 5.77 9.86
C VAL A 92 -14.93 5.01 9.05
N ALA A 93 -13.69 5.50 9.06
CA ALA A 93 -12.58 4.84 8.39
C ALA A 93 -12.35 3.42 8.95
N GLY A 94 -12.07 2.47 8.06
CA GLY A 94 -11.68 1.12 8.44
C GLY A 94 -10.42 1.13 9.31
N LYS A 95 -10.29 0.16 10.22
CA LYS A 95 -9.15 0.10 11.14
C LYS A 95 -7.86 -0.27 10.43
N LYS A 96 -7.94 -1.18 9.47
CA LYS A 96 -6.77 -1.72 8.75
C LYS A 96 -7.18 -2.44 7.48
N ILE A 97 -6.34 -2.36 6.46
CA ILE A 97 -6.34 -3.22 5.28
C ILE A 97 -5.07 -4.06 5.31
N SER A 98 -5.20 -5.37 5.12
CA SER A 98 -4.10 -6.31 5.05
C SER A 98 -4.04 -6.92 3.66
N ILE A 99 -2.87 -6.82 3.03
CA ILE A 99 -2.64 -7.29 1.66
C ILE A 99 -1.54 -8.35 1.72
N PRO A 100 -1.85 -9.63 1.46
CA PRO A 100 -0.83 -10.67 1.35
C PRO A 100 0.20 -10.35 0.26
N VAL A 101 1.48 -10.57 0.52
CA VAL A 101 2.53 -10.35 -0.50
C VAL A 101 2.35 -11.31 -1.70
N SER A 102 1.79 -12.50 -1.47
CA SER A 102 1.40 -13.46 -2.51
C SER A 102 0.43 -12.86 -3.54
N PHE A 103 -0.50 -12.01 -3.09
CA PHE A 103 -1.45 -11.29 -3.95
C PHE A 103 -0.74 -10.37 -4.95
N LEU A 104 0.31 -9.67 -4.48
CA LEU A 104 1.03 -8.69 -5.29
C LEU A 104 1.99 -9.36 -6.28
N ASN A 105 2.47 -10.56 -5.95
CA ASN A 105 3.33 -11.35 -6.83
C ASN A 105 2.53 -12.15 -7.88
N ALA A 106 1.21 -12.10 -7.83
CA ALA A 106 0.33 -12.67 -8.85
C ALA A 106 0.28 -11.76 -10.10
N ASP A 107 1.44 -11.38 -10.63
CA ASP A 107 1.52 -10.79 -11.96
C ASP A 107 1.22 -11.90 -13.00
N ASN A 108 0.29 -11.59 -13.91
CA ASN A 108 0.07 -12.20 -15.23
C ASN A 108 -1.00 -13.28 -15.49
N GLU A 109 -2.01 -13.49 -14.63
CA GLU A 109 -3.26 -14.11 -15.12
C GLU A 109 -4.46 -13.23 -14.84
N LEU A 110 -4.89 -12.53 -15.91
CA LEU A 110 -6.26 -12.07 -16.07
C LEU A 110 -7.20 -13.24 -15.69
N ARG A 111 -7.83 -13.14 -14.53
CA ARG A 111 -9.05 -13.87 -14.18
C ARG A 111 -10.24 -12.92 -14.27
#